data_AF-A0A553ZSJ9-F1
#
_entry.id   AF-A0A553ZSJ9-F1
#
_cell.length_a   1.000
_cell.length_b   1.000
_cell.length_c   1.000
_cell.angle_alpha   90.00
_cell.angle_beta   90.00
_cell.angle_gamma   90.00
#
_symmetry.space_group_name_H-M   'P 1'
#
loop_
_entity.id
_entity.type
_entity.pdbx_description
1 polymer ?
#
loop_
_entity_poly.entity_id
_entity_poly.type
_entity_poly.pdbx_seq_one_letter_code
_entity_poly.pdbx_strand_id
1 'polypeptide(L)'
;CKGEIFLKFENMQRTGSFKIRGAFNKLSSLTDAEKRKGVVACSAGNHAQGVSLSCAMLGIDGNVVMPKGAPKSKVAATCDYSAEVVL
;
A
#
# COMPACT_ATOMS: atom_id res chain seq x y z
N CYS A 1 -18.55 36.06 4.46
CA CYS A 1 -17.74 35.30 3.47
C CYS A 1 -18.55 34.10 2.98
N LYS A 2 -18.84 33.97 1.67
CA LYS A 2 -19.54 32.82 1.07
C LYS A 2 -18.67 32.22 -0.04
N GLY A 3 -17.68 31.41 0.34
CA GLY A 3 -16.82 30.70 -0.63
C GLY A 3 -17.34 29.28 -0.90
N GLU A 4 -17.01 28.74 -2.07
CA GLU A 4 -17.29 27.35 -2.42
C GLU A 4 -16.24 26.41 -1.82
N ILE A 5 -16.69 25.31 -1.22
CA ILE A 5 -15.83 24.29 -0.62
C ILE A 5 -16.00 22.98 -1.38
N PHE A 6 -14.89 22.38 -1.78
CA PHE A 6 -14.86 21.10 -2.48
C PHE A 6 -14.12 20.06 -1.65
N LEU A 7 -14.60 18.81 -1.70
CA LEU A 7 -14.02 17.68 -0.98
C LEU A 7 -13.39 16.70 -1.97
N LYS A 8 -12.09 16.41 -1.80
CA LYS A 8 -11.40 15.39 -2.60
C LYS A 8 -11.40 14.06 -1.85
N PHE A 9 -12.31 13.16 -2.23
CA PHE A 9 -12.55 11.89 -1.57
C PHE A 9 -11.51 10.79 -1.87
N GLU A 10 -10.26 10.99 -1.45
CA GLU A 10 -9.23 9.95 -1.56
C GLU A 10 -9.47 8.77 -0.59
N ASN A 11 -10.41 8.90 0.35
CA ASN A 11 -10.92 7.78 1.15
C ASN A 11 -11.66 6.72 0.31
N MET A 12 -12.13 7.07 -0.90
CA MET A 12 -12.78 6.13 -1.83
C MET A 12 -11.81 5.48 -2.82
N GLN A 13 -10.53 5.84 -2.78
CA GLN A 13 -9.52 5.23 -3.65
C GLN A 13 -9.28 3.75 -3.26
N ARG A 14 -8.71 2.95 -4.17
CA ARG A 14 -8.21 1.59 -3.87
C ARG A 14 -7.37 1.63 -2.59
N THR A 15 -7.52 0.63 -1.72
CA THR A 15 -6.94 0.57 -0.35
C THR A 15 -7.48 1.60 0.65
N GLY A 16 -8.53 2.34 0.31
CA GLY A 16 -9.18 3.30 1.20
C GLY A 16 -8.38 4.57 1.47
N SER A 17 -7.34 4.85 0.69
CA SER A 17 -6.55 6.08 0.80
C SER A 17 -5.75 6.38 -0.47
N PHE A 18 -5.20 7.59 -0.57
CA PHE A 18 -4.35 8.00 -1.69
C PHE A 18 -3.02 7.23 -1.79
N LYS A 19 -2.61 6.47 -0.76
CA LYS A 19 -1.25 5.89 -0.65
C LYS A 19 -0.91 4.91 -1.77
N ILE A 20 -1.91 4.27 -2.38
CA ILE A 20 -1.72 3.43 -3.57
C ILE A 20 -1.06 4.19 -4.72
N ARG A 21 -1.34 5.48 -4.89
CA ARG A 21 -0.81 6.27 -6.01
C ARG A 21 0.71 6.36 -5.96
N GLY A 22 1.25 6.72 -4.80
CA GLY A 22 2.70 6.84 -4.60
C GLY A 22 3.40 5.49 -4.60
N ALA A 23 2.81 4.49 -3.94
CA ALA A 23 3.37 3.14 -3.90
C ALA A 23 3.45 2.53 -5.30
N PHE A 24 2.34 2.57 -6.06
CA PHE A 24 2.30 2.03 -7.41
C PHE A 24 3.25 2.77 -8.35
N ASN A 25 3.30 4.11 -8.28
CA ASN A 25 4.22 4.88 -9.12
C ASN A 25 5.68 4.48 -8.86
N LYS A 26 6.09 4.38 -7.58
CA LYS A 26 7.47 4.00 -7.24
C LYS A 26 7.80 2.56 -7.64
N LEU A 27 6.89 1.61 -7.40
CA LEU A 27 7.13 0.20 -7.75
C LEU A 27 7.09 -0.03 -9.27
N SER A 28 6.21 0.67 -9.97
CA SER A 28 6.12 0.62 -11.43
C SER A 28 7.34 1.26 -12.10
N SER A 29 7.99 2.24 -11.45
CA SER A 29 9.19 2.88 -11.98
C SER A 29 10.46 2.05 -11.79
N LEU A 30 10.40 0.93 -11.06
CA LEU A 30 11.54 0.04 -10.90
C LEU A 30 11.87 -0.63 -12.23
N THR A 31 13.16 -0.80 -12.50
CA THR A 31 13.64 -1.67 -13.58
C THR A 31 13.29 -3.12 -13.27
N ASP A 32 13.22 -3.98 -14.28
CA ASP A 32 12.90 -5.39 -14.06
C ASP A 32 13.95 -6.11 -13.19
N ALA A 33 15.21 -5.66 -13.25
CA ALA A 33 16.27 -6.16 -12.38
C ALA A 33 16.05 -5.78 -10.91
N GLU A 34 15.49 -4.61 -10.63
CA GLU A 34 15.11 -4.20 -9.28
C GLU A 34 13.84 -4.91 -8.81
N LYS A 35 12.82 -5.05 -9.67
CA LYS A 35 11.58 -5.78 -9.35
C LYS A 35 11.86 -7.22 -8.91
N ARG A 36 12.78 -7.92 -9.59
CA ARG A 36 13.19 -9.28 -9.24
C ARG A 36 13.88 -9.41 -7.87
N LYS A 37 14.36 -8.31 -7.28
CA LYS A 37 14.91 -8.34 -5.91
C LYS A 37 13.83 -8.30 -4.84
N GLY A 38 12.57 -8.08 -5.23
CA GLY A 38 11.47 -7.82 -4.32
C GLY A 38 11.57 -6.45 -3.64
N VAL A 39 10.58 -6.13 -2.81
CA VAL A 39 10.51 -4.89 -2.05
C VAL A 39 10.17 -5.13 -0.58
N VAL A 40 10.54 -4.18 0.28
CA VAL A 40 10.17 -4.19 1.69
C VAL A 40 9.63 -2.83 2.11
N ALA A 41 8.63 -2.83 2.99
CA ALA A 41 8.11 -1.63 3.63
C ALA A 41 7.78 -1.88 5.11
N CYS A 42 7.63 -0.82 5.90
CA CYS A 42 7.09 -0.90 7.25
C CYS A 42 5.91 0.06 7.43
N SER A 43 4.79 -0.44 7.96
CA SER A 43 3.61 0.39 8.21
C SER A 43 2.57 -0.37 9.04
N ALA A 44 1.86 0.32 9.94
CA ALA A 44 0.72 -0.24 10.65
C ALA A 44 -0.61 -0.16 9.87
N GLY A 45 -0.62 0.24 8.58
CA GLY A 45 -1.88 0.50 7.88
C GLY A 45 -1.83 0.94 6.42
N ASN A 46 -2.26 2.17 6.13
CA ASN A 46 -2.60 2.59 4.75
C ASN A 46 -1.42 2.45 3.77
N HIS A 47 -0.18 2.63 4.22
CA HIS A 47 0.98 2.39 3.37
C HIS A 47 1.24 0.89 3.14
N ALA A 48 1.05 0.04 4.16
CA ALA A 48 1.11 -1.42 4.02
C ALA A 48 0.16 -1.92 2.92
N GLN A 49 -1.10 -1.49 2.97
CA GLN A 49 -2.11 -1.86 1.97
C GLN A 49 -1.76 -1.30 0.58
N GLY A 50 -1.30 -0.05 0.50
CA GLY A 50 -0.87 0.57 -0.75
C GLY A 50 0.30 -0.17 -1.42
N VAL A 51 1.31 -0.59 -0.65
CA VAL A 51 2.44 -1.37 -1.13
C VAL A 51 1.98 -2.77 -1.52
N SER A 52 1.25 -3.47 -0.65
CA SER A 52 0.82 -4.84 -0.92
C SER A 52 -0.08 -4.94 -2.15
N LEU A 53 -1.04 -4.01 -2.34
CA LEU A 53 -1.83 -4.01 -3.56
C LEU A 53 -0.99 -3.67 -4.80
N SER A 54 0.00 -2.79 -4.68
CA SER A 54 0.92 -2.49 -5.80
C SER A 54 1.75 -3.70 -6.19
N CYS A 55 2.26 -4.45 -5.21
CA CYS A 55 2.96 -5.72 -5.43
C CYS A 55 2.09 -6.71 -6.19
N ALA A 56 0.83 -6.90 -5.75
CA ALA A 56 -0.13 -7.78 -6.42
C ALA A 56 -0.39 -7.35 -7.88
N MET A 57 -0.58 -6.05 -8.12
CA MET A 57 -0.87 -5.51 -9.45
C MET A 57 0.31 -5.60 -10.42
N LEU A 58 1.54 -5.58 -9.92
CA LEU A 58 2.77 -5.54 -10.72
C LEU A 58 3.52 -6.87 -10.76
N GLY A 59 3.07 -7.89 -10.02
CA GLY A 59 3.76 -9.17 -9.90
C GLY A 59 5.14 -9.04 -9.24
N ILE A 60 5.26 -8.20 -8.21
CA ILE A 60 6.51 -7.97 -7.47
C ILE A 60 6.39 -8.65 -6.10
N ASP A 61 7.39 -9.44 -5.71
CA ASP A 61 7.45 -10.00 -4.35
C ASP A 61 7.63 -8.88 -3.31
N GLY A 62 6.82 -8.90 -2.25
CA GLY A 62 6.79 -7.84 -1.26
C GLY A 62 6.72 -8.37 0.17
N ASN A 63 7.49 -7.75 1.06
CA ASN A 63 7.45 -7.96 2.50
C ASN A 63 6.99 -6.68 3.20
N VAL A 64 6.03 -6.77 4.13
CA VAL A 64 5.56 -5.64 4.92
C VAL A 64 5.68 -5.92 6.40
N VAL A 65 6.53 -5.16 7.08
CA VAL A 65 6.67 -5.20 8.53
C VAL A 65 5.57 -4.34 9.17
N MET A 66 4.73 -4.96 9.98
CA MET A 66 3.68 -4.30 10.77
C MET A 66 3.94 -4.54 12.25
N PRO A 67 3.62 -3.61 13.17
CA PRO A 67 3.75 -3.90 14.60
C PRO A 67 2.67 -4.91 15.05
N LYS A 68 3.01 -5.82 15.96
CA LYS A 68 2.06 -6.78 16.60
C LYS A 68 0.72 -6.20 17.07
N GLY A 69 0.69 -4.93 17.48
CA GLY A 69 -0.51 -4.23 17.94
C GLY A 69 -1.32 -3.52 16.84
N ALA A 70 -0.96 -3.67 15.56
CA ALA A 70 -1.70 -3.04 14.46
C ALA A 70 -3.15 -3.54 14.44
N PRO A 71 -4.12 -2.68 14.05
CA PRO A 71 -5.52 -3.09 13.96
C PRO A 71 -5.66 -4.35 13.09
N LYS A 72 -6.32 -5.39 13.62
CA LYS A 72 -6.46 -6.69 12.95
C LYS A 72 -7.02 -6.55 11.53
N SER A 73 -7.97 -5.63 11.32
CA SER A 73 -8.53 -5.32 10.00
C SER A 73 -7.50 -4.79 9.01
N LYS A 74 -6.49 -4.04 9.47
CA LYS A 74 -5.41 -3.52 8.61
C LYS A 74 -4.37 -4.57 8.28
N VAL A 75 -4.05 -5.46 9.23
CA VAL A 75 -3.20 -6.62 9.00
C VAL A 75 -3.86 -7.55 7.99
N ALA A 76 -5.11 -7.97 8.23
CA ALA A 76 -5.86 -8.83 7.33
C ALA A 76 -5.96 -8.25 5.91
N ALA A 77 -6.36 -6.98 5.78
CA ALA A 77 -6.42 -6.32 4.48
C ALA A 77 -5.06 -6.23 3.76
N THR A 78 -3.94 -6.24 4.47
CA THR A 78 -2.61 -6.27 3.84
C THR A 78 -2.31 -7.68 3.33
N CYS A 79 -2.57 -8.71 4.15
CA CYS A 79 -2.39 -10.12 3.78
C CYS A 79 -3.27 -10.54 2.58
N ASP A 80 -4.50 -10.03 2.49
CA ASP A 80 -5.46 -10.39 1.43
C ASP A 80 -5.03 -9.93 0.02
N TYR A 81 -4.05 -9.03 -0.09
CA TYR A 81 -3.56 -8.55 -1.38
C TYR A 81 -2.46 -9.44 -1.96
N SER A 82 -1.24 -9.44 -1.39
CA SER A 82 -0.17 -10.35 -1.85
C SER A 82 1.09 -10.36 -0.99
N ALA A 83 1.44 -9.27 -0.31
CA ALA A 83 2.71 -9.16 0.40
C ALA A 83 2.71 -10.01 1.67
N GLU A 84 3.85 -10.61 1.98
CA GLU A 84 4.05 -11.31 3.25
C GLU A 84 4.11 -10.29 4.39
N VAL A 85 3.34 -10.52 5.46
CA VAL A 85 3.29 -9.64 6.62
C VAL A 85 4.15 -10.19 7.75
N VAL A 86 5.10 -9.39 8.22
CA VAL A 86 5.97 -9.69 9.36
C VAL A 86 5.52 -8.86 10.57
N LEU A 87 5.22 -9.50 11.71
CA LEU A 87 4.61 -8.87 12.91
C LEU A 87 5.58 -8.54 14.05
#